data_AF-A0A1V8S8N1-F1
#
_entry.id   AF-A0A1V8S8N1-F1
#
_cell.length_a   1.000
_cell.length_b   1.000
_cell.length_c   1.000
_cell.angle_alpha   90.00
_cell.angle_beta   90.00
_cell.angle_gamma   90.00
#
_symmetry.space_group_name_H-M   'P 1'
#
loop_
_entity.id
_entity.type
_entity.pdbx_description
1 polymer ?
#
loop_
_entity_poly.entity_id
_entity_poly.type
_entity_poly.pdbx_seq_one_letter_code
_entity_poly.pdbx_strand_id
1 'polypeptide(L)'
;MNKTQREWFGELDREGIVGKLDELLDYCAADVDVTHQVYKKVFPHFLETCPNTVSSAALRHLASEILPVNKDWEANIANAEATYNKLSDGVRERLVDLTEQALEHRNEPNMYNHDPWLRQLDWSGQEVRMTKGKFDNVVKPFKGSPSSESKLKQNSTPLDDYPARPTPKRTPRSRTLTPVRKGPQRAHRPHSHAPLFADSSLHWDDKGNRRFGAPLSGVLQAGCNTAVD
;
A
#
# COMPACT_ATOMS: atom_id res chain seq x y z
N MET A 1 7.00 -27.80 -15.63
CA MET A 1 7.22 -26.34 -15.75
C MET A 1 8.36 -25.97 -14.80
N ASN A 2 9.47 -25.47 -15.34
CA ASN A 2 10.64 -25.08 -14.54
C ASN A 2 10.42 -23.68 -13.99
N LYS A 3 10.26 -23.56 -12.67
CA LYS A 3 10.00 -22.27 -11.99
C LYS A 3 11.19 -21.31 -12.08
N THR A 4 12.38 -21.82 -12.35
CA THR A 4 13.64 -21.07 -12.50
C THR A 4 13.62 -20.12 -13.69
N GLN A 5 12.90 -20.42 -14.77
CA GLN A 5 12.79 -19.53 -15.94
C GLN A 5 12.11 -18.19 -15.59
N ARG A 6 11.19 -18.20 -14.61
CA ARG A 6 10.52 -16.99 -14.11
C ARG A 6 11.48 -16.07 -13.36
N GLU A 7 12.41 -16.64 -12.59
CA GLU A 7 13.33 -15.89 -11.73
C GLU A 7 14.27 -15.03 -12.57
N TRP A 8 14.61 -15.48 -13.78
CA TRP A 8 15.44 -14.73 -14.72
C TRP A 8 14.89 -13.35 -15.12
N PHE A 9 13.57 -13.13 -15.09
CA PHE A 9 12.99 -11.80 -15.34
C PHE A 9 13.34 -10.77 -14.26
N GLY A 10 13.67 -11.22 -13.03
CA GLY A 10 14.11 -10.34 -11.94
C GLY A 10 15.63 -10.26 -11.77
N GLU A 11 16.35 -11.28 -12.24
CA GLU A 11 17.80 -11.42 -12.04
C GLU A 11 18.64 -10.92 -13.22
N LEU A 12 18.15 -11.06 -14.46
CA LEU A 12 18.91 -10.71 -15.65
C LEU A 12 18.74 -9.24 -16.04
N ASP A 13 19.81 -8.68 -16.60
CA ASP A 13 19.78 -7.42 -17.31
C ASP A 13 19.20 -7.59 -18.73
N ARG A 14 19.04 -6.46 -19.43
CA ARG A 14 18.41 -6.45 -20.76
C ARG A 14 19.12 -7.39 -21.74
N GLU A 15 20.45 -7.37 -21.74
CA GLU A 15 21.28 -8.20 -22.60
C GLU A 15 21.12 -9.68 -22.26
N GLY A 16 21.06 -10.03 -20.97
CA GLY A 16 20.77 -11.39 -20.50
C GLY A 16 19.39 -11.89 -20.91
N ILE A 17 18.36 -11.04 -20.86
CA ILE A 17 17.00 -11.37 -21.33
C ILE A 17 16.99 -11.60 -22.85
N VAL A 18 17.65 -10.74 -23.62
CA VAL A 18 17.73 -10.88 -25.09
C VAL A 18 18.42 -12.19 -25.48
N GLY A 19 19.47 -12.60 -24.76
CA GLY A 19 20.16 -13.87 -25.00
C GLY A 19 19.30 -15.12 -24.75
N LYS A 20 18.18 -14.99 -24.04
CA LYS A 20 17.25 -16.08 -23.68
C LYS A 20 15.83 -15.84 -24.17
N LEU A 21 15.66 -14.93 -25.13
CA LEU A 21 14.34 -14.41 -25.51
C LEU A 21 13.38 -15.52 -25.95
N ASP A 22 13.82 -16.42 -26.84
CA ASP A 22 12.97 -17.49 -27.36
C ASP A 22 12.48 -18.43 -26.23
N GLU A 23 13.38 -18.83 -25.34
CA GLU A 23 13.06 -19.69 -24.19
C GLU A 23 12.06 -19.02 -23.23
N LEU A 24 12.22 -17.71 -22.99
CA LEU A 24 11.34 -16.94 -22.12
C LEU A 24 9.96 -16.69 -22.75
N LEU A 25 9.90 -16.52 -24.08
CA LEU A 25 8.64 -16.40 -24.80
C LEU A 25 7.87 -17.72 -24.82
N ASP A 26 8.55 -18.84 -25.03
CA ASP A 26 7.94 -20.18 -24.93
C ASP A 26 7.39 -20.44 -23.52
N TYR A 27 8.12 -20.02 -22.47
CA TYR A 27 7.64 -20.07 -21.10
C TYR A 27 6.36 -19.25 -20.90
N CYS A 28 6.32 -18.00 -21.39
CA CYS A 28 5.14 -17.14 -21.30
C CYS A 28 3.94 -17.73 -22.06
N ALA A 29 4.18 -18.28 -23.25
CA ALA A 29 3.14 -18.92 -24.05
C ALA A 29 2.56 -20.15 -23.34
N ALA A 30 3.42 -20.99 -22.74
CA ALA A 30 3.00 -22.16 -21.97
C ALA A 30 2.18 -21.77 -20.73
N ASP A 31 2.55 -20.70 -20.01
CA ASP A 31 1.81 -20.20 -18.84
C ASP A 31 0.39 -19.72 -19.22
N VAL A 32 0.28 -19.00 -20.33
CA VAL A 32 -1.01 -18.54 -20.86
C VAL A 32 -1.87 -19.72 -21.34
N ASP A 33 -1.28 -20.72 -22.00
CA ASP A 33 -2.02 -21.91 -22.44
C ASP A 33 -2.57 -22.70 -21.24
N VAL A 34 -1.74 -22.95 -20.22
CA VAL A 34 -2.19 -23.64 -19.00
C VAL A 34 -3.28 -22.84 -18.29
N THR A 35 -3.11 -21.52 -18.16
CA THR A 35 -4.12 -20.64 -17.55
C THR A 35 -5.44 -20.69 -18.33
N HIS A 36 -5.39 -20.70 -19.66
CA HIS A 36 -6.56 -20.82 -20.52
C HIS A 36 -7.24 -22.20 -20.39
N GLN A 37 -6.47 -23.29 -20.27
CA GLN A 37 -7.02 -24.62 -20.02
C GLN A 37 -7.76 -24.70 -18.67
N VAL A 38 -7.20 -24.11 -17.61
CA VAL A 38 -7.87 -24.00 -16.31
C VAL A 38 -9.13 -23.15 -16.43
N TYR A 39 -9.03 -21.97 -17.05
CA TYR A 39 -10.16 -21.05 -17.23
C TYR A 39 -11.33 -21.71 -17.99
N LYS A 40 -11.05 -22.50 -19.04
CA LYS A 40 -12.05 -23.29 -19.76
C LYS A 40 -12.86 -24.23 -18.87
N LYS A 41 -12.26 -24.74 -17.79
CA LYS A 41 -12.95 -25.61 -16.82
C LYS A 41 -13.69 -24.81 -15.76
N VAL A 42 -13.12 -23.70 -15.29
CA VAL A 42 -13.72 -22.90 -14.20
C VAL A 42 -14.87 -22.01 -14.70
N PHE A 43 -14.79 -21.49 -15.93
CA PHE A 43 -15.77 -20.54 -16.46
C PHE A 43 -17.21 -21.10 -16.55
N PRO A 44 -17.46 -22.35 -16.99
CA PRO A 44 -18.81 -22.93 -16.94
C PRO A 44 -19.39 -23.01 -15.52
N HIS A 45 -18.59 -23.39 -14.52
CA HIS A 45 -19.02 -23.43 -13.11
C HIS A 45 -19.39 -22.05 -12.58
N PHE A 46 -18.68 -21.01 -13.05
CA PHE A 46 -19.06 -19.63 -12.75
C PHE A 46 -20.43 -19.27 -13.34
N LEU A 47 -20.74 -19.68 -14.57
CA LEU A 47 -22.05 -19.44 -15.17
C LEU A 47 -23.18 -20.21 -14.47
N GLU A 48 -22.92 -21.41 -13.95
CA GLU A 48 -23.89 -22.15 -13.12
C GLU A 48 -24.18 -21.44 -11.80
N THR A 49 -23.13 -20.90 -11.16
CA THR A 49 -23.25 -20.17 -9.89
C THR A 49 -23.90 -18.80 -10.08
N CYS A 50 -23.60 -18.14 -11.19
CA CYS A 50 -24.08 -16.81 -11.57
C CYS A 50 -24.86 -16.89 -12.90
N PRO A 51 -26.10 -17.38 -12.90
CA PRO A 51 -26.85 -17.68 -14.12
C PRO A 51 -27.29 -16.43 -14.90
N ASN A 52 -27.26 -15.26 -14.26
CA ASN A 52 -27.63 -14.02 -14.92
C ASN A 52 -26.44 -13.49 -15.75
N THR A 53 -26.64 -13.42 -17.06
CA THR A 53 -25.65 -12.91 -18.03
C THR A 53 -25.24 -11.47 -17.76
N VAL A 54 -26.10 -10.69 -17.08
CA VAL A 54 -25.79 -9.32 -16.64
C VAL A 54 -24.56 -9.29 -15.73
N SER A 55 -24.38 -10.28 -14.84
CA SER A 55 -23.21 -10.33 -13.95
C SER A 55 -21.91 -10.49 -14.72
N SER A 56 -21.88 -11.39 -15.72
CA SER A 56 -20.69 -11.58 -16.56
C SER A 56 -20.46 -10.40 -17.51
N ALA A 57 -21.53 -9.83 -18.07
CA ALA A 57 -21.42 -8.67 -18.97
C ALA A 57 -20.92 -7.43 -18.21
N ALA A 58 -21.43 -7.20 -17.00
CA ALA A 58 -20.97 -6.12 -16.13
C ALA A 58 -19.48 -6.23 -15.84
N LEU A 59 -18.97 -7.42 -15.49
CA LEU A 59 -17.53 -7.63 -15.27
C LEU A 59 -16.68 -7.28 -16.49
N ARG A 60 -17.15 -7.60 -17.70
CA ARG A 60 -16.45 -7.21 -18.94
C ARG A 60 -16.41 -5.69 -19.12
N HIS A 61 -17.49 -4.99 -18.79
CA HIS A 61 -17.54 -3.54 -18.86
C HIS A 61 -16.64 -2.88 -17.82
N LEU A 62 -16.68 -3.35 -16.57
CA LEU A 62 -15.82 -2.86 -15.48
C LEU A 62 -14.33 -3.08 -15.80
N ALA A 63 -13.98 -4.17 -16.48
CA ALA A 63 -12.61 -4.44 -16.91
C ALA A 63 -12.11 -3.52 -18.04
N SER A 64 -12.99 -2.72 -18.65
CA SER A 64 -12.69 -1.82 -19.76
C SER A 64 -12.72 -0.33 -19.39
N GLU A 65 -12.70 -0.02 -18.10
CA GLU A 65 -12.69 1.36 -17.62
C GLU A 65 -11.37 2.07 -17.93
N ILE A 66 -11.47 3.31 -18.41
CA ILE A 66 -10.34 4.14 -18.76
C ILE A 66 -10.21 5.23 -17.69
N LEU A 67 -8.99 5.38 -17.17
CA LEU A 67 -8.67 6.45 -16.24
C LEU A 67 -8.21 7.68 -17.03
N PRO A 68 -8.98 8.79 -17.05
CA PRO A 68 -8.58 9.98 -17.78
C PRO A 68 -7.41 10.64 -17.06
N VAL A 69 -6.26 10.67 -17.75
CA VAL A 69 -5.08 11.39 -17.29
C VAL A 69 -4.81 12.57 -18.23
N ASN A 70 -4.35 13.68 -17.65
CA ASN A 70 -3.90 14.85 -18.41
C ASN A 70 -2.38 15.00 -18.28
N LYS A 71 -1.81 15.99 -19.01
CA LYS A 71 -0.37 16.27 -18.98
C LYS A 71 0.11 16.80 -17.61
N ASP A 72 -0.81 17.27 -16.77
CA ASP A 72 -0.50 17.80 -15.44
C ASP A 72 -0.26 16.68 -14.41
N TRP A 73 -0.46 15.41 -14.79
CA TRP A 73 -0.22 14.27 -13.90
C TRP A 73 1.22 14.19 -13.39
N GLU A 74 2.20 14.50 -14.24
CA GLU A 74 3.62 14.55 -13.84
C GLU A 74 3.87 15.65 -12.80
N ALA A 75 3.26 16.81 -13.00
CA ALA A 75 3.34 17.92 -12.04
C ALA A 75 2.66 17.53 -10.71
N ASN A 76 1.54 16.80 -10.76
CA ASN A 76 0.89 16.29 -9.56
C ASN A 76 1.79 15.33 -8.77
N ILE A 77 2.46 14.39 -9.44
CA ILE A 77 3.43 13.49 -8.81
C ILE A 77 4.57 14.29 -8.17
N ALA A 78 5.20 15.19 -8.94
CA ALA A 78 6.31 16.00 -8.45
C ALA A 78 5.93 16.84 -7.22
N ASN A 79 4.74 17.46 -7.24
CA ASN A 79 4.24 18.25 -6.12
C ASN A 79 3.94 17.37 -4.89
N ALA A 80 3.36 16.19 -5.09
CA ALA A 80 3.08 15.24 -4.01
C ALA A 80 4.39 14.76 -3.36
N GLU A 81 5.39 14.39 -4.17
CA GLU A 81 6.71 13.98 -3.68
C GLU A 81 7.45 15.12 -2.97
N ALA A 82 7.45 16.33 -3.55
CA ALA A 82 8.06 17.50 -2.93
C ALA A 82 7.42 17.82 -1.56
N THR A 83 6.09 17.70 -1.47
CA THR A 83 5.35 17.91 -0.22
C THR A 83 5.70 16.84 0.81
N TYR A 84 5.74 15.57 0.40
CA TYR A 84 6.14 14.46 1.27
C TYR A 84 7.56 14.66 1.81
N ASN A 85 8.53 14.96 0.93
CA ASN A 85 9.92 15.17 1.32
C ASN A 85 10.05 16.35 2.27
N LYS A 86 9.40 17.48 1.99
CA LYS A 86 9.40 18.65 2.88
C LYS A 86 8.88 18.30 4.28
N LEU A 87 7.79 17.56 4.39
CA LEU A 87 7.23 17.17 5.69
C LEU A 87 8.12 16.16 6.40
N SER A 88 8.66 15.17 5.68
CA SER A 88 9.59 14.18 6.23
C SER A 88 10.87 14.83 6.75
N ASP A 89 11.45 15.74 5.97
CA ASP A 89 12.63 16.50 6.38
C ASP A 89 12.33 17.43 7.56
N GLY A 90 11.18 18.09 7.56
CA GLY A 90 10.78 18.93 8.70
C GLY A 90 10.61 18.13 10.00
N VAL A 91 10.07 16.91 9.92
CA VAL A 91 10.00 16.00 11.09
C VAL A 91 11.40 15.59 11.52
N ARG A 92 12.26 15.21 10.58
CA ARG A 92 13.64 14.82 10.87
C ARG A 92 14.43 15.95 11.51
N GLU A 93 14.37 17.15 10.93
CA GLU A 93 15.01 18.36 11.46
C GLU A 93 14.51 18.65 12.87
N ARG A 94 13.19 18.63 13.09
CA ARG A 94 12.63 18.86 14.43
C ARG A 94 13.10 17.82 15.45
N LEU A 95 13.24 16.56 15.06
CA LEU A 95 13.77 15.51 15.92
C LEU A 95 15.26 15.76 16.23
N VAL A 96 16.04 16.17 15.23
CA VAL A 96 17.45 16.54 15.40
C VAL A 96 17.57 17.71 16.39
N ASP A 97 16.80 18.79 16.20
CA ASP A 97 16.81 19.96 17.08
C ASP A 97 16.49 19.58 18.54
N LEU A 98 15.50 18.71 18.74
CA LEU A 98 15.13 18.22 20.06
C LEU A 98 16.23 17.35 20.67
N THR A 99 16.90 16.52 19.87
CA THR A 99 18.07 15.77 20.36
C THR A 99 19.26 16.66 20.69
N GLU A 100 19.51 17.72 19.92
CA GLU A 100 20.58 18.67 20.22
C GLU A 100 20.31 19.43 21.53
N GLN A 101 19.09 19.93 21.71
CA GLN A 101 18.65 20.54 22.98
C GLN A 101 18.78 19.57 24.17
N ALA A 102 18.42 18.30 23.98
CA ALA A 102 18.58 17.30 25.02
C ALA A 102 20.06 17.02 25.34
N LEU A 103 20.93 17.04 24.33
CA LEU A 103 22.38 16.83 24.50
C LEU A 103 23.08 17.94 25.28
N GLU A 104 22.58 19.19 25.24
CA GLU A 104 23.12 20.29 26.06
C GLU A 104 23.11 19.94 27.56
N HIS A 105 22.09 19.21 28.01
CA HIS A 105 21.91 18.80 29.41
C HIS A 105 22.57 17.46 29.77
N ARG A 106 23.37 16.88 28.87
CA ARG A 106 24.02 15.57 29.07
C ARG A 106 24.88 15.49 30.33
N ASN A 107 25.55 16.59 30.70
CA ASN A 107 26.43 16.65 31.86
C ASN A 107 25.68 16.93 33.18
N GLU A 108 24.35 17.04 33.14
CA GLU A 108 23.51 17.40 34.28
C GLU A 108 22.54 16.28 34.64
N PRO A 109 22.99 15.23 35.38
CA PRO A 109 22.15 14.10 35.76
C PRO A 109 20.84 14.48 36.44
N ASN A 110 20.82 15.58 37.18
CA ASN A 110 19.63 16.03 37.88
C ASN A 110 18.50 16.46 36.92
N MET A 111 18.83 16.99 35.74
CA MET A 111 17.83 17.45 34.76
C MET A 111 17.16 16.29 34.04
N TYR A 112 17.95 15.39 33.42
CA TYR A 112 17.37 14.29 32.65
C TYR A 112 16.79 13.17 33.53
N ASN A 113 17.23 13.01 34.79
CA ASN A 113 16.61 12.03 35.69
C ASN A 113 15.27 12.48 36.27
N HIS A 114 14.98 13.79 36.31
CA HIS A 114 13.69 14.31 36.77
C HIS A 114 12.64 14.30 35.65
N ASP A 115 13.07 14.37 34.39
CA ASP A 115 12.17 14.28 33.24
C ASP A 115 11.79 12.81 32.93
N PRO A 116 10.48 12.46 32.89
CA PRO A 116 10.03 11.09 32.64
C PRO A 116 10.44 10.52 31.29
N TRP A 117 10.67 11.36 30.27
CA TRP A 117 11.04 10.97 28.93
C TRP A 117 12.56 10.86 28.77
N LEU A 118 13.32 11.84 29.27
CA LEU A 118 14.79 11.85 29.14
C LEU A 118 15.46 10.76 29.98
N ARG A 119 14.89 10.39 31.15
CA ARG A 119 15.46 9.33 32.01
C ARG A 119 15.47 7.95 31.35
N GLN A 120 14.65 7.74 30.32
CA GLN A 120 14.56 6.45 29.62
C GLN A 120 15.67 6.25 28.58
N LEU A 121 16.38 7.33 28.22
CA LEU A 121 17.41 7.30 27.19
C LEU A 121 18.76 6.84 27.78
N ASP A 122 19.57 6.18 26.96
CA ASP A 122 20.94 5.85 27.31
C ASP A 122 21.85 7.06 27.05
N TRP A 123 22.35 7.66 28.13
CA TRP A 123 23.25 8.82 28.09
C TRP A 123 24.74 8.42 28.06
N SER A 124 25.04 7.11 28.10
CA SER A 124 26.39 6.62 27.88
C SER A 124 26.81 6.96 26.44
N GLY A 125 27.90 7.71 26.29
CA GLY A 125 28.31 8.21 24.98
C GLY A 125 28.70 7.07 24.05
N GLN A 126 28.32 7.16 22.79
CA GLN A 126 28.80 6.20 21.78
C GLN A 126 30.22 6.58 21.35
N GLU A 127 31.18 5.66 21.51
CA GLU A 127 32.52 5.83 20.96
C GLU A 127 32.48 5.81 19.42
N VAL A 128 32.99 6.87 18.79
CA VAL A 128 33.10 6.95 17.32
C VAL A 128 34.14 5.93 16.86
N ARG A 129 33.66 4.78 16.36
CA ARG A 129 34.51 3.79 15.70
C ARG A 129 34.73 4.22 14.26
N MET A 130 35.99 4.40 13.87
CA MET A 130 36.35 4.66 12.48
C MET A 130 35.81 3.54 11.59
N THR A 131 34.93 3.88 10.65
CA THR A 131 34.52 2.94 9.60
C THR A 131 35.71 2.69 8.67
N LYS A 132 35.84 1.42 8.25
CA LYS A 132 36.92 0.99 7.36
C LYS A 132 36.95 1.87 6.11
N GLY A 133 38.09 2.51 5.83
CA GLY A 133 38.28 3.28 4.61
C GLY A 133 37.97 2.43 3.39
N LYS A 134 37.22 2.98 2.41
CA LYS A 134 37.10 2.39 1.09
C LYS A 134 38.52 2.29 0.52
N PHE A 135 39.04 1.08 0.38
CA PHE A 135 40.29 0.87 -0.34
C PHE A 135 40.01 1.21 -1.80
N ASP A 136 40.69 2.22 -2.33
CA ASP A 136 40.80 2.38 -3.78
C ASP A 136 41.34 1.09 -4.37
N ASN A 137 40.72 0.64 -5.47
CA ASN A 137 40.93 -0.65 -6.11
C ASN A 137 42.41 -0.89 -6.47
N VAL A 138 43.19 -1.42 -5.54
CA VAL A 138 44.39 -2.21 -5.84
C VAL A 138 44.01 -3.65 -5.63
N VAL A 139 43.72 -4.33 -6.74
CA VAL A 139 43.51 -5.78 -6.76
C VAL A 139 44.81 -6.44 -6.29
N LYS A 140 44.87 -6.84 -5.02
CA LYS A 140 45.93 -7.72 -4.52
C LYS A 140 45.50 -9.17 -4.77
N PRO A 141 46.35 -10.01 -5.38
CA PRO A 141 45.99 -11.39 -5.68
C PRO A 141 45.75 -12.16 -4.38
N PHE A 142 44.59 -12.81 -4.31
CA PHE A 142 44.17 -13.62 -3.17
C PHE A 142 45.12 -14.81 -2.98
N LYS A 143 45.87 -14.81 -1.87
CA LYS A 143 46.55 -16.02 -1.36
C LYS A 143 45.61 -16.70 -0.38
N GLY A 144 45.06 -17.84 -0.78
CA GLY A 144 44.24 -18.68 0.10
C GLY A 144 45.04 -19.14 1.31
N SER A 145 44.44 -19.04 2.49
CA SER A 145 44.89 -19.74 3.69
C SER A 145 43.70 -20.42 4.36
N PRO A 146 43.95 -21.51 5.10
CA PRO A 146 43.02 -22.62 5.22
C PRO A 146 41.88 -22.38 6.20
N SER A 147 40.79 -23.10 5.95
CA SER A 147 39.61 -23.25 6.81
C SER A 147 40.03 -23.53 8.26
N SER A 148 39.61 -22.64 9.17
CA SER A 148 39.48 -22.98 10.58
C SER A 148 38.08 -22.58 11.03
N GLU A 149 37.27 -23.60 11.32
CA GLU A 149 36.00 -23.46 12.00
C GLU A 149 36.23 -22.79 13.37
N SER A 150 35.42 -21.80 13.72
CA SER A 150 34.89 -21.67 15.09
C SER A 150 33.82 -20.58 15.23
N LYS A 151 32.61 -21.06 15.56
CA LYS A 151 31.61 -20.48 16.46
C LYS A 151 31.06 -19.08 16.14
N LEU A 152 30.03 -19.08 15.30
CA LEU A 152 28.98 -18.05 15.35
C LEU A 152 28.15 -18.25 16.62
N LYS A 153 28.30 -17.35 17.61
CA LYS A 153 27.25 -17.16 18.62
C LYS A 153 26.08 -16.48 17.93
N GLN A 154 24.97 -17.21 17.78
CA GLN A 154 23.69 -16.65 17.40
C GLN A 154 23.18 -15.79 18.56
N ASN A 155 23.34 -14.48 18.45
CA ASN A 155 22.62 -13.52 19.26
C ASN A 155 21.70 -12.70 18.34
N SER A 156 20.77 -13.38 17.68
CA SER A 156 19.59 -12.73 17.11
C SER A 156 18.52 -12.75 18.19
N THR A 157 18.19 -11.59 18.75
CA THR A 157 16.92 -11.43 19.46
C THR A 157 15.81 -11.62 18.43
N PRO A 158 14.93 -12.62 18.57
CA PRO A 158 13.84 -12.83 17.63
C PRO A 158 12.87 -11.64 17.69
N LEU A 159 12.48 -11.13 16.52
CA LEU A 159 11.39 -10.18 16.36
C LEU A 159 10.03 -10.89 16.48
N ASP A 160 9.86 -11.73 17.51
CA ASP A 160 8.66 -12.56 17.72
C ASP A 160 8.02 -12.38 19.11
N ASP A 161 8.58 -11.52 19.98
CA ASP A 161 8.17 -11.42 21.39
C ASP A 161 7.27 -10.21 21.71
N TYR A 162 6.40 -9.81 20.76
CA TYR A 162 5.22 -9.01 21.14
C TYR A 162 4.12 -9.96 21.64
N PRO A 163 3.70 -9.90 22.92
CA PRO A 163 2.64 -10.76 23.40
C PRO A 163 1.35 -10.48 22.62
N ALA A 164 0.86 -11.50 21.92
CA ALA A 164 -0.40 -11.44 21.20
C ALA A 164 -1.54 -11.04 22.16
N ARG A 165 -2.27 -9.98 21.81
CA ARG A 165 -3.49 -9.58 22.51
C ARG A 165 -4.45 -10.78 22.56
N PRO A 166 -4.98 -11.19 23.72
CA PRO A 166 -5.87 -12.33 23.80
C PRO A 166 -7.13 -12.06 22.96
N THR A 167 -7.29 -12.83 21.90
CA THR A 167 -8.51 -12.83 21.08
C THR A 167 -9.63 -13.53 21.86
N PRO A 168 -10.84 -12.96 21.93
CA PRO A 168 -11.95 -13.61 22.62
C PRO A 168 -12.30 -14.92 21.90
N LYS A 169 -12.29 -16.04 22.65
CA LYS A 169 -12.65 -17.37 22.15
C LYS A 169 -14.08 -17.34 21.60
N ARG A 170 -14.22 -17.57 20.29
CA ARG A 170 -15.51 -17.75 19.61
C ARG A 170 -16.11 -19.09 20.04
N THR A 171 -17.10 -19.07 20.92
CA THR A 171 -17.91 -20.26 21.21
C THR A 171 -18.79 -20.61 19.99
N PRO A 172 -18.95 -21.90 19.64
CA PRO A 172 -19.87 -22.30 18.58
C PRO A 172 -21.30 -21.94 18.97
N ARG A 173 -21.92 -21.00 18.24
CA ARG A 173 -23.32 -20.66 18.42
C ARG A 173 -24.15 -21.70 17.66
N SER A 174 -24.67 -22.72 18.35
CA SER A 174 -25.71 -23.60 17.79
C SER A 174 -26.89 -22.74 17.34
N ARG A 175 -27.13 -22.67 16.03
CA ARG A 175 -28.28 -21.99 15.43
C ARG A 175 -29.51 -22.90 15.57
N THR A 176 -30.17 -22.86 16.73
CA THR A 176 -31.59 -23.17 16.79
C THR A 176 -32.36 -21.89 16.42
N LEU A 177 -33.10 -21.94 15.32
CA LEU A 177 -33.96 -20.84 14.87
C LEU A 177 -35.22 -20.82 15.74
N THR A 178 -35.28 -19.94 16.74
CA THR A 178 -36.55 -19.56 17.37
C THR A 178 -37.24 -18.47 16.55
N PRO A 179 -38.58 -18.49 16.39
CA PRO A 179 -39.29 -17.48 15.61
C PRO A 179 -39.21 -16.11 16.29
N VAL A 180 -38.98 -15.06 15.48
CA VAL A 180 -38.99 -13.66 15.92
C VAL A 180 -40.40 -13.26 16.32
N ARG A 181 -40.58 -12.93 17.60
CA ARG A 181 -41.82 -12.34 18.14
C ARG A 181 -41.88 -10.87 17.69
N LYS A 182 -42.87 -10.51 16.87
CA LYS A 182 -43.11 -9.12 16.45
C LYS A 182 -43.52 -8.27 17.67
N GLY A 183 -42.69 -7.29 18.03
CA GLY A 183 -43.04 -6.22 18.98
C GLY A 183 -43.74 -5.06 18.25
N PRO A 184 -44.52 -4.22 18.96
CA PRO A 184 -45.33 -3.17 18.34
C PRO A 184 -44.47 -2.04 17.76
N GLN A 185 -44.87 -1.54 16.58
CA GLN A 185 -44.23 -0.42 15.89
C GLN A 185 -44.31 0.86 16.74
N ARG A 186 -43.16 1.49 16.97
CA ARG A 186 -43.04 2.76 17.69
C ARG A 186 -43.32 3.91 16.71
N ALA A 187 -44.28 4.78 17.07
CA ALA A 187 -44.68 5.93 16.26
C ALA A 187 -43.54 6.93 16.01
N HIS A 188 -43.52 7.52 14.82
CA HIS A 188 -42.57 8.53 14.36
C HIS A 188 -42.62 9.79 15.23
N ARG A 189 -41.45 10.28 15.68
CA ARG A 189 -41.27 11.64 16.22
C ARG A 189 -40.85 12.59 15.09
N PRO A 190 -41.39 13.81 15.00
CA PRO A 190 -40.88 14.83 14.09
C PRO A 190 -39.59 15.45 14.64
N HIS A 191 -38.59 15.65 13.77
CA HIS A 191 -37.33 16.29 14.11
C HIS A 191 -37.48 17.82 14.11
N SER A 192 -37.15 18.45 15.24
CA SER A 192 -36.96 19.89 15.40
C SER A 192 -35.54 20.29 14.97
N HIS A 193 -35.43 21.34 14.16
CA HIS A 193 -34.18 22.01 13.82
C HIS A 193 -33.56 22.72 15.04
N ALA A 194 -32.27 22.52 15.27
CA ALA A 194 -31.40 23.45 16.00
C ALA A 194 -29.98 23.37 15.42
N PRO A 195 -29.30 24.51 15.17
CA PRO A 195 -28.00 24.55 14.49
C PRO A 195 -26.86 24.33 15.50
N LEU A 196 -25.84 23.57 15.09
CA LEU A 196 -24.55 23.54 15.77
C LEU A 196 -23.55 24.37 14.97
N PHE A 197 -22.86 25.22 15.71
CA PHE A 197 -22.01 26.32 15.28
C PHE A 197 -20.83 25.89 14.42
N ALA A 198 -20.54 26.76 13.45
CA ALA A 198 -19.28 26.85 12.72
C ALA A 198 -18.24 27.62 13.54
N ASP A 199 -16.99 27.11 13.55
CA ASP A 199 -15.70 27.80 13.42
C ASP A 199 -14.60 26.72 13.62
N SER A 200 -13.51 26.58 12.86
CA SER A 200 -12.67 27.58 12.20
C SER A 200 -11.89 26.99 11.01
N SER A 201 -11.82 27.79 9.94
CA SER A 201 -10.67 28.06 9.05
C SER A 201 -9.77 26.90 8.55
N LEU A 202 -10.16 26.31 7.41
CA LEU A 202 -9.23 25.81 6.38
C LEU A 202 -9.74 26.38 5.05
N HIS A 203 -9.26 27.57 4.70
CA HIS A 203 -9.56 28.22 3.42
C HIS A 203 -8.80 27.49 2.30
N TRP A 204 -9.47 26.53 1.65
CA TRP A 204 -9.06 26.08 0.33
C TRP A 204 -9.48 27.15 -0.68
N ASP A 205 -8.49 27.84 -1.25
CA ASP A 205 -8.69 28.87 -2.28
C ASP A 205 -9.08 28.20 -3.61
N ASP A 206 -10.38 28.00 -3.82
CA ASP A 206 -11.01 27.46 -5.04
C ASP A 206 -11.30 28.57 -6.06
N LYS A 207 -10.26 29.32 -6.46
CA LYS A 207 -10.36 30.35 -7.52
C LYS A 207 -9.55 30.08 -8.77
N GLY A 208 -9.03 28.86 -8.92
CA GLY A 208 -8.25 28.45 -10.10
C GLY A 208 -8.99 27.63 -11.16
N ASN A 209 -10.04 26.85 -10.82
CA ASN A 209 -10.48 25.75 -11.69
C ASN A 209 -11.86 25.89 -12.35
N ARG A 210 -12.41 27.11 -12.44
CA ARG A 210 -13.61 27.38 -13.24
C ARG A 210 -13.28 27.61 -14.71
N ARG A 211 -12.83 26.57 -15.42
CA ARG A 211 -12.89 26.47 -16.89
C ARG A 211 -13.07 25.01 -17.34
N PHE A 212 -14.11 24.34 -16.86
CA PHE A 212 -14.69 23.22 -17.60
C PHE A 212 -15.87 23.75 -18.43
N GLY A 213 -15.88 23.34 -19.70
CA GLY A 213 -16.53 24.02 -20.81
C GLY A 213 -18.05 24.09 -20.78
N ALA A 214 -18.57 24.87 -21.73
CA ALA A 214 -19.99 25.15 -21.94
C ALA A 214 -20.85 23.89 -22.17
N PRO A 215 -22.15 23.92 -21.82
CA PRO A 215 -23.05 22.80 -22.04
C PRO A 215 -23.34 22.65 -23.55
N LEU A 216 -23.08 21.47 -24.10
CA LEU A 216 -23.57 21.09 -25.41
C LEU A 216 -25.09 20.91 -25.36
N SER A 217 -25.82 21.96 -25.75
CA SER A 217 -27.21 21.85 -26.15
C SER A 217 -27.28 21.39 -27.62
N GLY A 218 -27.94 20.26 -27.88
CA GLY A 218 -28.53 20.00 -29.20
C GLY A 218 -28.27 18.63 -29.80
N VAL A 219 -29.38 18.00 -30.20
CA VAL A 219 -29.53 16.98 -31.24
C VAL A 219 -29.33 15.51 -30.84
N LEU A 220 -30.41 14.90 -30.32
CA LEU A 220 -31.06 13.77 -30.99
C LEU A 220 -32.45 13.53 -30.40
N GLN A 221 -33.45 13.93 -31.19
CA GLN A 221 -34.86 13.81 -30.91
C GLN A 221 -35.30 12.35 -31.05
N ALA A 222 -35.86 11.80 -29.98
CA ALA A 222 -36.59 10.55 -30.02
C ALA A 222 -37.88 10.73 -30.84
N GLY A 223 -38.06 9.89 -31.86
CA GLY A 223 -39.34 9.68 -32.53
C GLY A 223 -39.85 8.28 -32.18
N CYS A 224 -40.73 8.18 -31.20
CA CYS A 224 -41.72 7.12 -31.15
C CYS A 224 -42.93 7.59 -31.95
N ASN A 225 -43.41 6.78 -32.88
CA ASN A 225 -44.85 6.62 -33.10
C ASN A 225 -45.15 5.24 -33.69
N THR A 226 -46.23 4.71 -33.16
CA THR A 226 -46.82 3.39 -33.31
C THR A 226 -47.73 3.28 -34.54
N ALA A 227 -47.92 2.03 -34.97
CA ALA A 227 -49.20 1.41 -35.37
C ALA A 227 -49.59 1.33 -36.87
N VAL A 228 -50.03 0.11 -37.21
CA VAL A 228 -51.02 -0.33 -38.22
C VAL A 228 -50.66 -0.16 -39.71
N ASP A 229 -50.29 -1.25 -40.37
CA ASP A 229 -51.15 -2.14 -41.19
C ASP A 229 -50.43 -3.48 -41.44
#